data_AF-A0A855IPB6-F1
#
_entry.id   AF-A0A855IPB6-F1
#
_cell.length_a   1.000
_cell.length_b   1.000
_cell.length_c   1.000
_cell.angle_alpha   90.00
_cell.angle_beta   90.00
_cell.angle_gamma   90.00
#
_symmetry.space_group_name_H-M   'P 1'
#
loop_
_entity.id
_entity.type
_entity.pdbx_description
1 polymer ?
#
loop_
_entity_poly.entity_id
_entity_poly.type
_entity_poly.pdbx_seq_one_letter_code
_entity_poly.pdbx_strand_id
1 'polypeptide(L)'
;MFPKGLNNYLASSPSGHYKVYKIPKRTFGFRVIAQPTSELKNIQRSIITQIKPLVKIHNSSKAYMDGIGIKENASVHVKSNYLLKLDLENFFNSLTPPMLLNAIDYQNIELVSEEIPPLVELLFWNRTKKKTPNFVLSVGAPSSPFLSNLIMCEFDKIVTESCRLNGVNYSRYADDLTFSTLNKDVLFSIPNFIESCLHELFKGKIKLNRSKTTFSSKAHNRHVTGVTLANNNKISLGRERKRYIRALLHKFSINSIRDKEDIEHLKGLIGFAKYIEPSFLDKMKIKYGEKLIFKLLKYDGIS
;
A
#
# COMPACT_ATOMS: atom_id res chain seq x y z
N MET A 1 -17.43 16.71 17.24
CA MET A 1 -16.30 16.88 16.28
C MET A 1 -16.73 16.83 14.79
N PHE A 2 -18.02 16.66 14.48
CA PHE A 2 -18.47 16.36 13.11
C PHE A 2 -19.07 17.57 12.36
N PRO A 3 -18.98 17.61 11.02
CA PRO A 3 -19.67 18.62 10.22
C PRO A 3 -21.17 18.69 10.54
N LYS A 4 -21.73 19.90 10.72
CA LYS A 4 -23.18 20.08 10.89
C LYS A 4 -23.93 19.51 9.67
N GLY A 5 -25.02 18.78 9.89
CA GLY A 5 -25.85 18.20 8.82
C GLY A 5 -25.57 16.73 8.46
N LEU A 6 -24.62 16.08 9.15
CA LEU A 6 -24.25 14.67 8.95
C LEU A 6 -25.44 13.69 9.07
N ASN A 7 -26.31 13.92 10.05
CA ASN A 7 -27.47 13.08 10.29
C ASN A 7 -28.46 13.13 9.11
N ASN A 8 -28.59 14.28 8.46
CA ASN A 8 -29.41 14.43 7.26
C ASN A 8 -28.77 13.72 6.05
N TYR A 9 -27.44 13.76 5.93
CA TYR A 9 -26.71 13.04 4.88
C TYR A 9 -26.92 11.51 4.99
N LEU A 10 -26.72 10.96 6.19
CA LEU A 10 -26.89 9.52 6.47
C LEU A 10 -28.34 9.06 6.30
N ALA A 11 -29.32 9.87 6.71
CA ALA A 11 -30.74 9.56 6.58
C ALA A 11 -31.24 9.57 5.12
N SER A 12 -30.55 10.27 4.21
CA SER A 12 -31.07 10.53 2.88
C SER A 12 -30.95 9.37 1.89
N SER A 13 -29.90 8.51 1.95
CA SER A 13 -29.72 7.37 1.02
C SER A 13 -28.57 6.40 1.40
N PRO A 14 -28.73 5.51 2.40
CA PRO A 14 -27.67 4.60 2.87
C PRO A 14 -27.05 3.70 1.79
N SER A 15 -27.82 3.33 0.76
CA SER A 15 -27.38 2.46 -0.34
C SER A 15 -26.75 3.20 -1.53
N GLY A 16 -26.87 4.54 -1.57
CA GLY A 16 -26.40 5.42 -2.65
C GLY A 16 -25.01 6.00 -2.43
N HIS A 17 -24.46 5.92 -1.23
CA HIS A 17 -23.17 6.54 -0.90
C HIS A 17 -21.96 5.84 -1.51
N TYR A 18 -22.13 4.63 -2.07
CA TYR A 18 -21.05 3.84 -2.68
C TYR A 18 -21.44 3.30 -4.05
N LYS A 19 -20.65 3.64 -5.07
CA LYS A 19 -20.67 2.99 -6.38
C LYS A 19 -19.79 1.74 -6.34
N VAL A 20 -20.40 0.58 -6.56
CA VAL A 20 -19.70 -0.72 -6.51
C VAL A 20 -19.45 -1.24 -7.91
N TYR A 21 -18.20 -1.60 -8.22
CA TYR A 21 -17.80 -2.21 -9.49
C TYR A 21 -16.64 -3.20 -9.28
N LYS A 22 -16.35 -4.00 -10.31
CA LYS A 22 -15.31 -5.03 -10.26
C LYS A 22 -14.16 -4.66 -11.20
N ILE A 23 -12.92 -4.88 -10.75
CA ILE A 23 -11.71 -4.78 -11.59
C ILE A 23 -11.06 -6.18 -11.65
N PRO A 24 -10.65 -6.67 -12.83
CA PRO A 24 -9.89 -7.91 -12.93
C PRO A 24 -8.62 -7.87 -12.09
N LYS A 25 -8.34 -8.93 -11.33
CA LYS A 25 -7.01 -9.10 -10.71
C LYS A 25 -6.01 -9.45 -11.80
N ARG A 26 -4.73 -9.10 -11.60
CA ARG A 26 -3.63 -9.45 -12.53
C ARG A 26 -3.51 -10.96 -12.78
N THR A 27 -3.89 -11.76 -11.78
CA THR A 27 -3.91 -13.22 -11.88
C THR A 27 -5.31 -13.70 -12.28
N PHE A 28 -6.13 -14.05 -11.31
CA PHE A 28 -7.46 -14.61 -11.51
C PHE A 28 -8.48 -13.98 -10.56
N GLY A 29 -9.72 -13.87 -11.02
CA GLY A 29 -10.84 -13.30 -10.28
C GLY A 29 -10.90 -11.78 -10.30
N PHE A 30 -11.72 -11.21 -9.41
CA PHE A 30 -12.04 -9.79 -9.39
C PHE A 30 -11.73 -9.14 -8.04
N ARG A 31 -11.36 -7.86 -8.07
CA ARG A 31 -11.33 -6.97 -6.91
C ARG A 31 -12.61 -6.14 -6.93
N VAL A 32 -13.40 -6.25 -5.87
CA VAL A 32 -14.58 -5.40 -5.67
C VAL A 32 -14.09 -4.03 -5.20
N ILE A 33 -14.44 -2.99 -5.94
CA ILE A 33 -14.22 -1.59 -5.56
C ILE A 33 -15.56 -1.05 -5.12
N ALA A 34 -15.61 -0.49 -3.91
CA ALA A 34 -16.75 0.27 -3.43
C ALA A 34 -16.27 1.70 -3.22
N GLN A 35 -16.51 2.52 -4.23
CA GLN A 35 -16.05 3.89 -4.32
C GLN A 35 -17.11 4.83 -3.72
N PRO A 36 -16.78 5.63 -2.70
CA PRO A 36 -17.72 6.59 -2.16
C PRO A 36 -18.09 7.69 -3.16
N THR A 37 -19.25 8.30 -3.00
CA THR A 37 -19.64 9.54 -3.69
C THR A 37 -18.63 10.66 -3.40
N SER A 38 -18.56 11.67 -4.28
CA SER A 38 -17.66 12.81 -4.08
C SER A 38 -17.91 13.54 -2.75
N GLU A 39 -19.17 13.66 -2.34
CA GLU A 39 -19.56 14.22 -1.05
C GLU A 39 -19.05 13.38 0.13
N LEU A 40 -19.26 12.07 0.12
CA LEU A 40 -18.73 11.19 1.17
C LEU A 40 -17.21 11.23 1.24
N LYS A 41 -16.52 11.30 0.09
CA LYS A 41 -15.06 11.45 0.07
C LYS A 41 -14.60 12.73 0.77
N ASN A 42 -15.32 13.84 0.61
CA ASN A 42 -14.98 15.10 1.26
C ASN A 42 -15.18 15.01 2.78
N ILE A 43 -16.29 14.41 3.22
CA ILE A 43 -16.55 14.14 4.65
C ILE A 43 -15.45 13.24 5.24
N GLN A 44 -15.15 12.12 4.59
CA GLN A 44 -14.09 11.19 5.02
C GLN A 44 -12.73 11.87 5.15
N ARG A 45 -12.34 12.70 4.17
CA ARG A 45 -11.07 13.47 4.25
C ARG A 45 -11.06 14.46 5.43
N SER A 46 -12.17 15.15 5.67
CA SER A 46 -12.31 16.05 6.82
C SER A 46 -12.15 15.29 8.13
N ILE A 47 -12.81 14.14 8.28
CA ILE A 47 -12.68 13.28 9.46
C ILE A 47 -11.23 12.82 9.66
N ILE A 48 -10.57 12.31 8.61
CA ILE A 48 -9.16 11.89 8.70
C ILE A 48 -8.25 13.06 9.08
N THR A 49 -8.49 14.27 8.56
CA THR A 49 -7.68 15.45 8.89
C THR A 49 -7.75 15.77 10.38
N GLN A 50 -8.91 15.56 11.00
CA GLN A 50 -9.11 15.81 12.43
C GLN A 50 -8.60 14.67 13.32
N ILE A 51 -8.71 13.41 12.89
CA ILE A 51 -8.23 12.25 13.65
C ILE A 51 -6.70 12.10 13.58
N LYS A 52 -6.11 12.38 12.41
CA LYS A 52 -4.67 12.18 12.15
C LYS A 52 -3.73 12.76 13.22
N PRO A 53 -3.89 13.99 13.73
CA PRO A 53 -3.01 14.52 14.79
C PRO A 53 -3.21 13.87 16.16
N LEU A 54 -4.33 13.17 16.39
CA LEU A 54 -4.66 12.59 17.69
C LEU A 54 -4.12 11.17 17.86
N VAL A 55 -3.86 10.47 16.75
CA VAL A 55 -3.43 9.07 16.76
C VAL A 55 -2.01 8.92 16.24
N LYS A 56 -1.35 7.85 16.66
CA LYS A 56 -0.04 7.41 16.18
C LYS A 56 -0.21 6.25 15.20
N ILE A 57 0.61 6.25 14.16
CA ILE A 57 0.77 5.12 13.24
C ILE A 57 2.16 4.52 13.48
N HIS A 58 2.25 3.20 13.50
CA HIS A 58 3.53 2.53 13.73
C HIS A 58 4.50 2.73 12.55
N ASN A 59 5.77 3.00 12.85
CA ASN A 59 6.80 3.31 11.85
C ASN A 59 7.15 2.16 10.91
N SER A 60 6.78 0.92 11.24
CA SER A 60 6.94 -0.23 10.32
C SER A 60 5.94 -0.18 9.17
N SER A 61 4.82 0.54 9.31
CA SER A 61 3.92 0.79 8.19
C SER A 61 4.51 1.83 7.25
N LYS A 62 4.66 1.45 5.98
CA LYS A 62 5.26 2.27 4.92
C LYS A 62 4.26 2.72 3.88
N ALA A 63 3.11 2.06 3.77
CA ALA A 63 2.07 2.49 2.83
C ALA A 63 1.32 3.70 3.36
N TYR A 64 0.94 4.61 2.46
CA TYR A 64 0.06 5.75 2.76
C TYR A 64 0.61 6.74 3.80
N MET A 65 1.92 6.73 4.01
CA MET A 65 2.62 7.65 4.89
C MET A 65 3.26 8.76 4.06
N ASP A 66 3.17 9.99 4.52
CA ASP A 66 3.71 11.15 3.80
C ASP A 66 5.24 11.01 3.64
N GLY A 67 5.73 11.18 2.41
CA GLY A 67 7.15 11.06 2.09
C GLY A 67 7.72 9.64 2.09
N ILE A 68 6.92 8.61 2.36
CA ILE A 68 7.35 7.21 2.34
C ILE A 68 6.70 6.50 1.15
N GLY A 69 7.54 5.98 0.26
CA GLY A 69 7.13 5.21 -0.90
C GLY A 69 7.72 3.80 -0.91
N ILE A 70 7.57 3.16 -2.07
CA ILE A 70 8.07 1.81 -2.32
C ILE A 70 9.60 1.71 -2.19
N LYS A 71 10.33 2.82 -2.38
CA LYS A 71 11.79 2.88 -2.29
C LYS A 71 12.23 2.78 -0.84
N GLU A 72 11.61 3.57 0.04
CA GLU A 72 11.90 3.59 1.46
C GLU A 72 11.53 2.24 2.08
N ASN A 73 10.40 1.67 1.66
CA ASN A 73 10.00 0.31 2.03
C ASN A 73 11.05 -0.74 1.64
N ALA A 74 11.48 -0.75 0.37
CA ALA A 74 12.51 -1.68 -0.11
C ALA A 74 13.88 -1.47 0.57
N SER A 75 14.20 -0.24 0.98
CA SER A 75 15.49 0.10 1.60
C SER A 75 15.69 -0.60 2.94
N VAL A 76 14.62 -0.87 3.67
CA VAL A 76 14.63 -1.62 4.94
C VAL A 76 15.30 -3.00 4.78
N HIS A 77 15.15 -3.61 3.60
CA HIS A 77 15.50 -5.02 3.37
C HIS A 77 16.75 -5.22 2.49
N VAL A 78 17.31 -4.14 1.94
CA VAL A 78 18.31 -4.21 0.87
C VAL A 78 19.61 -4.93 1.27
N LYS A 79 20.01 -4.81 2.54
CA LYS A 79 21.25 -5.39 3.08
C LYS A 79 21.12 -6.85 3.52
N SER A 80 19.91 -7.38 3.62
CA SER A 80 19.65 -8.74 4.11
C SER A 80 20.08 -9.81 3.11
N ASN A 81 20.20 -11.06 3.55
CA ASN A 81 20.51 -12.22 2.69
C ASN A 81 19.24 -13.00 2.32
N TYR A 82 18.31 -13.10 3.27
CA TYR A 82 17.05 -13.83 3.15
C TYR A 82 15.87 -12.86 3.24
N LEU A 83 14.81 -13.17 2.51
CA LEU A 83 13.60 -12.36 2.38
C LEU A 83 12.38 -13.30 2.46
N LEU A 84 11.40 -12.91 3.26
CA LEU A 84 10.07 -13.52 3.32
C LEU A 84 9.05 -12.43 3.02
N LYS A 85 8.12 -12.74 2.13
CA LYS A 85 6.95 -11.90 1.86
C LYS A 85 5.68 -12.67 2.18
N LEU A 86 4.79 -12.00 2.89
CA LEU A 86 3.48 -12.46 3.28
C LEU A 86 2.44 -11.44 2.77
N ASP A 87 1.22 -11.89 2.49
CA ASP A 87 0.12 -11.08 1.97
C ASP A 87 -1.13 -11.36 2.80
N LEU A 88 -1.90 -10.33 3.16
CA LEU A 88 -3.14 -10.49 3.92
C LEU A 88 -4.36 -10.62 2.98
N GLU A 89 -5.22 -11.60 3.26
CA GLU A 89 -6.39 -11.86 2.43
C GLU A 89 -7.45 -10.78 2.56
N ASN A 90 -7.91 -10.24 1.42
CA ASN A 90 -9.02 -9.29 1.36
C ASN A 90 -8.89 -8.12 2.35
N PHE A 91 -7.66 -7.67 2.60
CA PHE A 91 -7.28 -6.80 3.72
C PHE A 91 -8.29 -5.70 4.09
N PHE A 92 -8.60 -4.76 3.17
CA PHE A 92 -9.58 -3.72 3.48
C PHE A 92 -10.95 -4.28 3.87
N ASN A 93 -11.42 -5.30 3.16
CA ASN A 93 -12.71 -5.92 3.44
C ASN A 93 -12.70 -6.88 4.65
N SER A 94 -11.56 -7.10 5.31
CA SER A 94 -11.46 -7.80 6.60
C SER A 94 -11.44 -6.85 7.80
N LEU A 95 -11.20 -5.55 7.58
CA LEU A 95 -11.08 -4.55 8.64
C LEU A 95 -12.47 -4.01 9.00
N THR A 96 -12.86 -4.17 10.27
CA THR A 96 -14.23 -3.89 10.76
C THR A 96 -14.26 -2.76 11.79
N PRO A 97 -15.44 -2.17 12.07
CA PRO A 97 -15.56 -1.11 13.06
C PRO A 97 -15.05 -1.46 14.47
N PRO A 98 -15.34 -2.66 15.04
CA PRO A 98 -14.78 -3.03 16.34
C PRO A 98 -13.26 -2.99 16.38
N MET A 99 -12.57 -3.32 15.28
CA MET A 99 -11.10 -3.24 15.22
C MET A 99 -10.59 -1.80 15.28
N LEU A 100 -11.31 -0.86 14.66
CA LEU A 100 -10.96 0.56 14.75
C LEU A 100 -11.17 1.08 16.17
N LEU A 101 -12.29 0.73 16.81
CA LEU A 101 -12.57 1.14 18.18
C LEU A 101 -11.51 0.59 19.14
N ASN A 102 -11.15 -0.69 19.02
CA ASN A 102 -10.06 -1.27 19.81
C ASN A 102 -8.71 -0.58 19.56
N ALA A 103 -8.42 -0.20 18.31
CA ALA A 103 -7.16 0.50 18.01
C ALA A 103 -7.12 1.94 18.53
N ILE A 104 -8.27 2.59 18.66
CA ILE A 104 -8.40 3.92 19.28
C ILE A 104 -8.26 3.79 20.81
N ASP A 105 -8.92 2.80 21.40
CA ASP A 105 -8.82 2.45 22.82
C ASP A 105 -7.38 2.10 23.22
N TYR A 106 -6.68 1.31 22.40
CA TYR A 106 -5.25 1.00 22.57
C TYR A 106 -4.35 2.25 22.68
N GLN A 107 -4.78 3.37 22.12
CA GLN A 107 -4.06 4.65 22.19
C GLN A 107 -4.55 5.56 23.32
N ASN A 108 -5.46 5.08 24.17
CA ASN A 108 -6.09 5.81 25.27
C ASN A 108 -6.81 7.08 24.79
N ILE A 109 -7.53 6.97 23.67
CA ILE A 109 -8.35 8.05 23.13
C ILE A 109 -9.81 7.74 23.41
N GLU A 110 -10.46 8.59 24.20
CA GLU A 110 -11.88 8.45 24.49
C GLU A 110 -12.73 8.95 23.32
N LEU A 111 -13.74 8.17 22.96
CA LEU A 111 -14.77 8.55 22.00
C LEU A 111 -16.09 8.75 22.71
N VAL A 112 -16.82 9.81 22.34
CA VAL A 112 -18.18 10.06 22.79
C VAL A 112 -19.11 9.00 22.17
N SER A 113 -19.86 8.28 23.00
CA SER A 113 -20.65 7.11 22.58
C SER A 113 -21.67 7.44 21.48
N GLU A 114 -22.29 8.62 21.55
CA GLU A 114 -23.26 9.11 20.57
C GLU A 114 -22.63 9.40 19.19
N GLU A 115 -21.32 9.63 19.14
CA GLU A 115 -20.60 9.90 17.90
C GLU A 115 -20.17 8.62 17.15
N ILE A 116 -20.18 7.46 17.82
CA ILE A 116 -19.70 6.19 17.26
C ILE A 116 -20.56 5.71 16.08
N PRO A 117 -21.91 5.57 16.19
CA PRO A 117 -22.72 5.07 15.07
C PRO A 117 -22.57 5.87 13.77
N PRO A 118 -22.67 7.22 13.74
CA PRO A 118 -22.50 7.97 12.50
C PRO A 118 -21.06 7.90 11.97
N LEU A 119 -20.05 7.86 12.86
CA LEU A 119 -18.66 7.69 12.44
C LEU A 119 -18.44 6.37 11.69
N VAL A 120 -19.00 5.27 12.22
CA VAL A 120 -18.95 3.96 11.59
C VAL A 120 -19.61 3.97 10.21
N GLU A 121 -20.80 4.55 10.12
CA GLU A 121 -21.58 4.58 8.87
C GLU A 121 -20.90 5.42 7.77
N LEU A 122 -20.14 6.45 8.16
CA LEU A 122 -19.38 7.28 7.23
C LEU A 122 -18.04 6.68 6.81
N LEU A 123 -17.36 5.97 7.70
CA LEU A 123 -16.01 5.46 7.45
C LEU A 123 -16.01 4.05 6.84
N PHE A 124 -17.05 3.26 7.10
CA PHE A 124 -17.14 1.87 6.67
C PHE A 124 -18.25 1.66 5.66
N TRP A 125 -17.99 0.76 4.71
CA TRP A 125 -18.96 0.37 3.72
C TRP A 125 -19.79 -0.81 4.23
N ASN A 126 -21.12 -0.66 4.24
CA ASN A 126 -22.05 -1.77 4.45
C ASN A 126 -22.11 -2.66 3.20
N ARG A 127 -21.34 -3.74 3.20
CA ARG A 127 -21.22 -4.65 2.05
C ARG A 127 -22.50 -5.43 1.76
N THR A 128 -23.33 -5.72 2.76
CA THR A 128 -24.57 -6.51 2.58
C THR A 128 -25.74 -5.67 2.11
N LYS A 129 -25.70 -4.34 2.28
CA LYS A 129 -26.85 -3.44 2.08
C LYS A 129 -28.11 -3.87 2.87
N LYS A 130 -27.93 -4.65 3.94
CA LYS A 130 -29.00 -5.18 4.79
C LYS A 130 -29.06 -4.41 6.11
N LYS A 131 -30.20 -4.55 6.82
CA LYS A 131 -30.41 -4.05 8.19
C LYS A 131 -29.44 -4.66 9.21
N THR A 132 -28.92 -5.86 8.95
CA THR A 132 -27.75 -6.41 9.65
C THR A 132 -26.50 -6.11 8.81
N PRO A 133 -25.85 -4.96 9.06
CA PRO A 133 -24.78 -4.49 8.19
C PRO A 133 -23.53 -5.34 8.38
N ASN A 134 -22.85 -5.62 7.27
CA ASN A 134 -21.47 -6.08 7.31
C ASN A 134 -20.56 -4.90 6.94
N PHE A 135 -20.23 -4.10 7.96
CA PHE A 135 -19.38 -2.94 7.81
C PHE A 135 -17.92 -3.34 7.72
N VAL A 136 -17.28 -2.92 6.63
CA VAL A 136 -15.86 -3.16 6.35
C VAL A 136 -15.24 -1.94 5.70
N LEU A 137 -13.92 -1.77 5.79
CA LEU A 137 -13.26 -0.77 4.95
C LEU A 137 -13.42 -1.14 3.48
N SER A 138 -13.53 -0.12 2.63
CA SER A 138 -13.64 -0.32 1.18
C SER A 138 -12.36 0.03 0.45
N VAL A 139 -12.10 -0.72 -0.62
CA VAL A 139 -11.16 -0.26 -1.64
C VAL A 139 -11.83 0.87 -2.41
N GLY A 140 -11.20 2.05 -2.43
CA GLY A 140 -11.70 3.24 -3.13
C GLY A 140 -12.15 4.38 -2.22
N ALA A 141 -12.30 4.15 -0.91
CA ALA A 141 -12.53 5.22 0.07
C ALA A 141 -11.21 5.91 0.45
N PRO A 142 -11.15 7.26 0.48
CA PRO A 142 -9.97 8.01 0.90
C PRO A 142 -9.59 7.83 2.38
N SER A 143 -10.53 7.40 3.24
CA SER A 143 -10.26 7.12 4.65
C SER A 143 -9.59 5.78 4.89
N SER A 144 -9.97 4.74 4.12
CA SER A 144 -9.50 3.36 4.32
C SER A 144 -7.97 3.21 4.45
N PRO A 145 -7.12 3.89 3.64
CA PRO A 145 -5.67 3.76 3.74
C PRO A 145 -5.10 4.18 5.10
N PHE A 146 -5.61 5.27 5.67
CA PHE A 146 -5.18 5.74 6.98
C PHE A 146 -5.73 4.84 8.10
N LEU A 147 -7.02 4.51 8.03
CA LEU A 147 -7.68 3.68 9.03
C LEU A 147 -7.08 2.26 9.11
N SER A 148 -6.68 1.68 7.99
CA SER A 148 -6.03 0.37 8.00
C SER A 148 -4.67 0.41 8.69
N ASN A 149 -3.93 1.51 8.56
CA ASN A 149 -2.69 1.70 9.30
C ASN A 149 -2.93 1.89 10.80
N LEU A 150 -3.98 2.62 11.18
CA LEU A 150 -4.36 2.81 12.58
C LEU A 150 -4.74 1.48 13.22
N ILE A 151 -5.61 0.70 12.57
CA ILE A 151 -6.06 -0.61 13.07
C ILE A 151 -4.90 -1.58 13.28
N MET A 152 -3.91 -1.56 12.38
CA MET A 152 -2.77 -2.47 12.42
C MET A 152 -1.65 -1.99 13.36
N CYS A 153 -1.82 -0.87 14.07
CA CYS A 153 -0.74 -0.26 14.86
C CYS A 153 -0.22 -1.15 15.99
N GLU A 154 -1.12 -1.78 16.76
CA GLU A 154 -0.74 -2.71 17.83
C GLU A 154 -0.06 -3.97 17.27
N PHE A 155 -0.63 -4.56 16.21
CA PHE A 155 -0.04 -5.69 15.49
C PHE A 155 1.39 -5.36 15.02
N ASP A 156 1.56 -4.21 14.40
CA ASP A 156 2.85 -3.76 13.88
C ASP A 156 3.89 -3.61 15.00
N LYS A 157 3.49 -3.15 16.18
CA LYS A 157 4.35 -3.03 17.35
C LYS A 157 4.82 -4.41 17.83
N ILE A 158 3.89 -5.33 18.07
CA ILE A 158 4.19 -6.70 18.54
C ILE A 158 5.14 -7.41 17.55
N VAL A 159 4.83 -7.33 16.26
CA VAL A 159 5.65 -7.97 15.23
C VAL A 159 7.03 -7.34 15.14
N THR A 160 7.13 -6.00 15.25
CA THR A 160 8.42 -5.30 15.25
C THR A 160 9.28 -5.72 16.43
N GLU A 161 8.71 -5.78 17.64
CA GLU A 161 9.42 -6.16 18.85
C GLU A 161 9.94 -7.60 18.77
N SER A 162 9.10 -8.54 18.35
CA SER A 162 9.49 -9.95 18.14
C SER A 162 10.57 -10.10 17.06
N CYS A 163 10.43 -9.41 15.93
CA CYS A 163 11.41 -9.45 14.85
C CYS A 163 12.77 -8.87 15.29
N ARG A 164 12.77 -7.78 16.05
CA ARG A 164 13.99 -7.14 16.57
C ARG A 164 14.80 -8.10 17.44
N LEU A 165 14.14 -8.87 18.31
CA LEU A 165 14.79 -9.85 19.18
C LEU A 165 15.47 -10.98 18.40
N ASN A 166 15.00 -11.27 17.18
CA ASN A 166 15.51 -12.33 16.31
C ASN A 166 16.42 -11.82 15.18
N GLY A 167 16.81 -10.54 15.18
CA GLY A 167 17.63 -9.95 14.11
C GLY A 167 16.91 -9.96 12.74
N VAL A 168 15.60 -9.78 12.75
CA VAL A 168 14.74 -9.72 11.56
C VAL A 168 14.28 -8.27 11.35
N ASN A 169 14.46 -7.75 10.14
CA ASN A 169 13.87 -6.50 9.71
C ASN A 169 12.43 -6.75 9.26
N TYR A 170 11.51 -5.89 9.68
CA TYR A 170 10.11 -5.96 9.32
C TYR A 170 9.60 -4.63 8.76
N SER A 171 8.79 -4.70 7.71
CA SER A 171 7.98 -3.59 7.22
C SER A 171 6.63 -4.09 6.71
N ARG A 172 5.62 -3.22 6.75
CA ARG A 172 4.29 -3.48 6.18
C ARG A 172 3.96 -2.40 5.15
N TYR A 173 3.53 -2.81 3.97
CA TYR A 173 3.02 -1.93 2.93
C TYR A 173 1.59 -2.33 2.60
N ALA A 174 0.62 -1.70 3.26
CA ALA A 174 -0.79 -2.09 3.23
C ALA A 174 -0.97 -3.55 3.68
N ASP A 175 -1.35 -4.44 2.78
CA ASP A 175 -1.54 -5.89 2.97
C ASP A 175 -0.26 -6.72 2.80
N ASP A 176 0.78 -6.16 2.19
CA ASP A 176 2.07 -6.83 2.02
C ASP A 176 2.92 -6.69 3.29
N LEU A 177 3.28 -7.80 3.92
CA LEU A 177 4.26 -7.84 5.01
C LEU A 177 5.60 -8.35 4.47
N THR A 178 6.68 -7.65 4.76
CA THR A 178 8.03 -8.03 4.32
C THR A 178 8.95 -8.22 5.52
N PHE A 179 9.62 -9.36 5.55
CA PHE A 179 10.59 -9.73 6.57
C PHE A 179 11.93 -10.03 5.90
N SER A 180 13.04 -9.62 6.51
CA SER A 180 14.35 -9.95 5.98
C SER A 180 15.39 -10.09 7.07
N THR A 181 16.39 -10.92 6.84
CA THR A 181 17.46 -11.16 7.82
C THR A 181 18.77 -11.55 7.13
N LEU A 182 19.86 -11.45 7.87
CA LEU A 182 21.17 -11.97 7.46
C LEU A 182 21.30 -13.47 7.72
N ASN A 183 20.52 -14.00 8.66
CA ASN A 183 20.66 -15.35 9.19
C ASN A 183 19.76 -16.35 8.43
N LYS A 184 20.31 -17.52 8.10
CA LYS A 184 19.56 -18.58 7.43
C LYS A 184 18.49 -19.15 8.37
N ASP A 185 17.41 -19.67 7.81
CA ASP A 185 16.37 -20.46 8.48
C ASP A 185 15.49 -19.74 9.53
N VAL A 186 15.88 -18.55 10.00
CA VAL A 186 15.12 -17.73 10.98
C VAL A 186 13.71 -17.37 10.49
N LEU A 187 13.52 -17.18 9.18
CA LEU A 187 12.23 -16.71 8.63
C LEU A 187 11.15 -17.80 8.57
N PHE A 188 11.48 -19.08 8.74
CA PHE A 188 10.49 -20.16 8.56
C PHE A 188 9.41 -20.21 9.65
N SER A 189 9.71 -19.71 10.85
CA SER A 189 8.73 -19.64 11.96
C SER A 189 7.79 -18.43 11.86
N ILE A 190 8.19 -17.38 11.13
CA ILE A 190 7.47 -16.11 11.04
C ILE A 190 6.00 -16.27 10.56
N PRO A 191 5.68 -17.05 9.51
CA PRO A 191 4.29 -17.19 9.06
C PRO A 191 3.33 -17.67 10.17
N ASN A 192 3.76 -18.64 10.99
CA ASN A 192 2.94 -19.17 12.08
C ASN A 192 2.78 -18.12 13.19
N PHE A 193 3.87 -17.43 13.55
CA PHE A 193 3.82 -16.32 14.51
C PHE A 193 2.85 -15.22 14.07
N ILE A 194 2.87 -14.84 12.78
CA ILE A 194 1.95 -13.84 12.23
C ILE A 194 0.49 -14.30 12.31
N GLU A 195 0.20 -15.55 11.98
CA GLU A 195 -1.16 -16.09 12.12
C GLU A 195 -1.65 -16.09 13.57
N SER A 196 -0.79 -16.47 14.53
CA SER A 196 -1.11 -16.39 15.95
C SER A 196 -1.42 -14.95 16.39
N CYS A 197 -0.59 -13.98 16.01
CA CYS A 197 -0.82 -12.56 16.33
C CYS A 197 -2.13 -12.05 15.73
N LEU A 198 -2.41 -12.39 14.46
CA LEU A 198 -3.66 -11.99 13.80
C LEU A 198 -4.88 -12.63 14.47
N HIS A 199 -4.76 -13.88 14.91
CA HIS A 199 -5.83 -14.57 15.62
C HIS A 199 -6.10 -13.93 16.98
N GLU A 200 -5.06 -13.63 17.75
CA GLU A 200 -5.16 -13.02 19.08
C GLU A 200 -5.79 -11.62 19.03
N LEU A 201 -5.26 -10.73 18.18
CA LEU A 201 -5.73 -9.34 18.09
C LEU A 201 -7.07 -9.19 17.38
N PHE A 202 -7.30 -9.99 16.33
CA PHE A 202 -8.42 -9.77 15.41
C PHE A 202 -9.40 -10.94 15.34
N LYS A 203 -9.28 -11.92 16.24
CA LYS A 203 -10.18 -13.09 16.35
C LYS A 203 -10.32 -13.85 15.02
N GLY A 204 -9.21 -13.94 14.27
CA GLY A 204 -9.13 -14.64 12.97
C GLY A 204 -9.90 -13.97 11.81
N LYS A 205 -10.35 -12.72 11.97
CA LYS A 205 -11.04 -11.96 10.92
C LYS A 205 -10.10 -11.51 9.80
N ILE A 206 -8.84 -11.21 10.14
CA ILE A 206 -7.76 -10.97 9.18
C ILE A 206 -6.97 -12.28 9.03
N LYS A 207 -6.70 -12.68 7.80
CA LYS A 207 -6.04 -13.97 7.50
C LYS A 207 -4.81 -13.77 6.63
N LEU A 208 -3.81 -14.62 6.87
CA LEU A 208 -2.63 -14.72 6.03
C LEU A 208 -2.96 -15.51 4.75
N ASN A 209 -2.56 -14.98 3.60
CA ASN A 209 -2.65 -15.68 2.33
C ASN A 209 -1.45 -16.61 2.13
N ARG A 210 -1.58 -17.85 2.61
CA ARG A 210 -0.52 -18.86 2.49
C ARG A 210 -0.09 -19.14 1.06
N SER A 211 -1.00 -19.03 0.09
CA SER A 211 -0.69 -19.25 -1.33
C SER A 211 0.24 -18.20 -1.94
N LYS A 212 0.36 -17.03 -1.30
CA LYS A 212 1.26 -15.94 -1.71
C LYS A 212 2.51 -15.80 -0.84
N THR A 213 2.67 -16.65 0.16
CA THR A 213 3.88 -16.71 0.98
C THR A 213 5.07 -17.03 0.08
N THR A 214 6.07 -16.14 0.06
CA THR A 214 7.25 -16.29 -0.80
C THR A 214 8.53 -16.13 0.00
N PHE A 215 9.39 -17.15 -0.05
CA PHE A 215 10.76 -17.09 0.46
C PHE A 215 11.73 -16.82 -0.69
N SER A 216 12.78 -16.03 -0.43
CA SER A 216 13.83 -15.74 -1.40
C SER A 216 15.15 -15.44 -0.71
N SER A 217 16.25 -15.57 -1.43
CA SER A 217 17.60 -15.30 -0.95
C SER A 217 18.41 -14.58 -2.03
N LYS A 218 19.65 -14.18 -1.73
CA LYS A 218 20.58 -13.59 -2.72
C LYS A 218 20.87 -14.51 -3.92
N ALA A 219 20.58 -15.81 -3.83
CA ALA A 219 20.67 -16.74 -4.95
C ALA A 219 19.58 -16.50 -6.01
N HIS A 220 18.49 -15.80 -5.65
CA HIS A 220 17.36 -15.54 -6.52
C HIS A 220 17.07 -14.04 -6.63
N ASN A 221 16.23 -13.68 -7.61
CA ASN A 221 15.76 -12.31 -7.74
C ASN A 221 14.83 -11.95 -6.55
N ARG A 222 15.21 -10.89 -5.84
CA ARG A 222 14.46 -10.39 -4.69
C ARG A 222 13.78 -9.08 -5.02
N HIS A 223 12.50 -8.99 -4.67
CA HIS A 223 11.67 -7.82 -4.94
C HIS A 223 10.79 -7.48 -3.75
N VAL A 224 10.75 -6.21 -3.38
CA VAL A 224 9.86 -5.63 -2.36
C VAL A 224 9.05 -4.54 -3.02
N THR A 225 7.72 -4.62 -2.97
CA THR A 225 6.79 -3.63 -3.58
C THR A 225 7.17 -3.23 -5.02
N GLY A 226 7.58 -4.22 -5.84
CA GLY A 226 7.99 -4.01 -7.23
C GLY A 226 9.38 -3.40 -7.46
N VAL A 227 10.15 -3.16 -6.39
CA VAL A 227 11.53 -2.66 -6.42
C VAL A 227 12.50 -3.83 -6.24
N THR A 228 13.57 -3.89 -7.05
CA THR A 228 14.54 -4.99 -6.99
C THR A 228 15.60 -4.73 -5.91
N LEU A 229 15.90 -5.74 -5.10
CA LEU A 229 17.02 -5.72 -4.15
C LEU A 229 18.22 -6.40 -4.81
N ALA A 230 19.18 -5.61 -5.30
CA ALA A 230 20.34 -6.15 -5.99
C ALA A 230 21.34 -6.81 -5.01
N ASN A 231 22.14 -7.75 -5.52
CA ASN A 231 23.09 -8.52 -4.70
C ASN A 231 24.23 -7.67 -4.13
N ASN A 232 24.48 -6.49 -4.70
CA ASN A 232 25.42 -5.50 -4.17
C ASN A 232 24.82 -4.61 -3.07
N ASN A 233 23.72 -5.05 -2.43
CA ASN A 233 23.01 -4.35 -1.37
C ASN A 233 22.52 -2.95 -1.77
N LYS A 234 22.16 -2.75 -3.05
CA LYS A 234 21.53 -1.52 -3.56
C LYS A 234 20.13 -1.80 -4.11
N ILE A 235 19.28 -0.79 -4.07
CA ILE A 235 18.01 -0.80 -4.78
C ILE A 235 18.27 -0.68 -6.29
N SER A 236 17.45 -1.38 -7.08
CA SER A 236 17.57 -1.43 -8.53
C SER A 236 16.20 -1.48 -9.19
N LEU A 237 16.14 -1.00 -10.43
CA LEU A 237 14.98 -1.19 -11.31
C LEU A 237 14.80 -2.65 -11.73
N GLY A 238 15.85 -3.47 -11.63
CA GLY A 238 15.88 -4.83 -12.16
C GLY A 238 16.25 -4.88 -13.64
N ARG A 239 16.78 -6.03 -14.10
CA ARG A 239 17.31 -6.18 -15.46
C ARG A 239 16.24 -6.00 -16.53
N GLU A 240 15.08 -6.62 -16.34
CA GLU A 240 13.96 -6.56 -17.30
C GLU A 240 13.44 -5.14 -17.51
N ARG A 241 13.18 -4.40 -16.42
CA ARG A 241 12.72 -3.00 -16.52
C ARG A 241 13.76 -2.11 -17.19
N LYS A 242 15.06 -2.27 -16.86
CA LYS A 242 16.15 -1.54 -17.54
C LYS A 242 16.23 -1.86 -19.03
N ARG A 243 16.02 -3.12 -19.41
CA ARG A 243 16.01 -3.57 -20.81
C ARG A 243 14.85 -2.92 -21.57
N TYR A 244 13.66 -2.94 -20.97
CA TYR A 244 12.46 -2.34 -21.55
C TYR A 244 12.61 -0.82 -21.74
N ILE A 245 13.09 -0.09 -20.74
CA ILE A 245 13.32 1.36 -20.84
C ILE A 245 14.35 1.68 -21.95
N ARG A 246 15.43 0.91 -22.06
CA ARG A 246 16.41 1.09 -23.15
C ARG A 246 15.81 0.87 -24.52
N ALA A 247 14.95 -0.14 -24.68
CA ALA A 247 14.28 -0.42 -25.93
C ALA A 247 13.36 0.74 -26.33
N LEU A 248 12.58 1.28 -25.38
CA LEU A 248 11.71 2.44 -25.63
C LEU A 248 12.52 3.72 -25.92
N LEU A 249 13.60 3.98 -25.18
CA LEU A 249 14.49 5.11 -25.46
C LEU A 249 15.12 5.02 -26.86
N HIS A 250 15.51 3.82 -27.30
CA HIS A 250 16.03 3.60 -28.64
C HIS A 250 14.95 3.87 -29.71
N LYS A 251 13.73 3.35 -29.52
CA LYS A 251 12.62 3.64 -30.44
C LYS A 251 12.31 5.14 -30.48
N PHE A 252 12.35 5.84 -29.35
CA PHE A 252 12.17 7.28 -29.28
C PHE A 252 13.29 8.04 -30.00
N SER A 253 14.56 7.62 -29.84
CA SER A 253 15.71 8.29 -30.49
C SER A 253 15.65 8.22 -32.02
N ILE A 254 15.04 7.18 -32.58
CA ILE A 254 14.87 7.00 -34.02
C ILE A 254 13.48 7.48 -34.52
N ASN A 255 12.73 8.22 -33.69
CA ASN A 255 11.35 8.69 -33.98
C ASN A 255 10.37 7.56 -34.41
N SER A 256 10.59 6.34 -33.90
CA SER A 256 9.73 5.18 -34.14
C SER A 256 8.57 5.09 -33.14
N ILE A 257 8.58 5.88 -32.08
CA ILE A 257 7.40 6.08 -31.22
C ILE A 257 6.71 7.35 -31.71
N ARG A 258 5.48 7.19 -32.21
CA ARG A 258 4.66 8.30 -32.73
C ARG A 258 3.43 8.56 -31.88
N ASP A 259 2.98 7.56 -31.12
CA ASP A 259 1.85 7.69 -30.23
C ASP A 259 2.23 8.49 -28.97
N LYS A 260 1.38 9.45 -28.63
CA LYS A 260 1.50 10.28 -27.43
C LYS A 260 1.42 9.43 -26.16
N GLU A 261 0.58 8.41 -26.13
CA GLU A 261 0.43 7.53 -24.96
C GLU A 261 1.72 6.79 -24.63
N ASP A 262 2.41 6.28 -25.66
CA ASP A 262 3.70 5.58 -25.51
C ASP A 262 4.81 6.53 -25.04
N ILE A 263 4.82 7.79 -25.50
CA ILE A 263 5.79 8.79 -25.07
C ILE A 263 5.56 9.17 -23.60
N GLU A 264 4.31 9.38 -23.19
CA GLU A 264 3.95 9.64 -21.80
C GLU A 264 4.25 8.43 -20.90
N HIS A 265 4.02 7.21 -21.40
CA HIS A 265 4.41 5.99 -20.71
C HIS A 265 5.93 5.93 -20.47
N LEU A 266 6.73 6.19 -21.50
CA LEU A 266 8.18 6.25 -21.41
C LEU A 266 8.64 7.36 -20.43
N LYS A 267 8.03 8.54 -20.49
CA LYS A 267 8.28 9.66 -19.57
C LYS A 267 8.02 9.23 -18.11
N GLY A 268 6.92 8.54 -17.86
CA GLY A 268 6.59 7.96 -16.55
C GLY A 268 7.63 6.94 -16.08
N LEU A 269 8.10 6.05 -16.97
CA LEU A 269 9.16 5.08 -16.65
C LEU A 269 10.49 5.75 -16.32
N ILE A 270 10.83 6.85 -17.00
CA ILE A 270 12.03 7.65 -16.69
C ILE A 270 11.90 8.36 -15.35
N GLY A 271 10.74 8.95 -15.05
CA GLY A 271 10.47 9.53 -13.73
C GLY A 271 10.61 8.49 -12.61
N PHE A 272 10.05 7.31 -12.82
CA PHE A 272 10.21 6.17 -11.91
C PHE A 272 11.68 5.73 -11.77
N ALA A 273 12.41 5.65 -12.89
CA ALA A 273 13.83 5.32 -12.91
C ALA A 273 14.67 6.33 -12.11
N LYS A 274 14.40 7.62 -12.29
CA LYS A 274 15.03 8.70 -11.54
C LYS A 274 14.81 8.55 -10.03
N TYR A 275 13.59 8.19 -9.62
CA TYR A 275 13.27 8.01 -8.21
C TYR A 275 13.94 6.78 -7.59
N ILE A 276 13.88 5.62 -8.26
CA ILE A 276 14.41 4.34 -7.75
C ILE A 276 15.93 4.22 -7.87
N GLU A 277 16.49 4.50 -9.05
CA GLU A 277 17.90 4.28 -9.37
C GLU A 277 18.45 5.43 -10.24
N PRO A 278 18.74 6.61 -9.66
CA PRO A 278 19.17 7.81 -10.40
C PRO A 278 20.37 7.55 -11.33
N SER A 279 21.34 6.75 -10.88
CA SER A 279 22.55 6.41 -11.66
C SER A 279 22.25 5.66 -12.96
N PHE A 280 21.09 5.02 -13.09
CA PHE A 280 20.65 4.45 -14.36
C PHE A 280 20.29 5.56 -15.36
N LEU A 281 19.62 6.63 -14.90
CA LEU A 281 19.28 7.77 -15.74
C LEU A 281 20.53 8.50 -16.24
N ASP A 282 21.54 8.66 -15.38
CA ASP A 282 22.81 9.28 -15.76
C ASP A 282 23.49 8.49 -16.90
N LYS A 283 23.46 7.16 -16.83
CA LYS A 283 23.95 6.30 -17.92
C LYS A 283 23.11 6.43 -19.20
N MET A 284 21.80 6.64 -19.09
CA MET A 284 20.95 6.85 -20.26
C MET A 284 21.21 8.20 -20.92
N LYS A 285 21.46 9.24 -20.12
CA LYS A 285 21.89 10.56 -20.62
C LYS A 285 23.21 10.49 -21.38
N ILE A 286 24.19 9.74 -20.87
CA ILE A 286 25.46 9.52 -21.58
C ILE A 286 25.23 8.77 -22.89
N LYS A 287 24.43 7.69 -22.87
CA LYS A 287 24.23 6.83 -24.04
C LYS A 287 23.41 7.48 -25.16
N TYR A 288 22.33 8.17 -24.82
CA TYR A 288 21.37 8.72 -25.80
C TYR A 288 21.45 10.25 -25.96
N GLY A 289 22.30 10.91 -25.17
CA GLY A 289 22.45 12.36 -25.14
C GLY A 289 21.46 13.06 -24.19
N GLU A 290 21.93 14.08 -23.46
CA GLU A 290 21.10 14.85 -22.55
C GLU A 290 19.94 15.57 -23.26
N LYS A 291 20.19 16.07 -24.48
CA LYS A 291 19.17 16.76 -25.29
C LYS A 291 17.97 15.86 -25.57
N LEU A 292 18.17 14.57 -25.84
CA LEU A 292 17.07 13.63 -26.10
C LEU A 292 16.25 13.40 -24.83
N ILE A 293 16.90 13.17 -23.70
CA ILE A 293 16.22 12.96 -22.42
C ILE A 293 15.45 14.22 -22.01
N PHE A 294 16.01 15.40 -22.24
CA PHE A 294 15.32 16.67 -22.00
C PHE A 294 14.12 16.86 -22.92
N LYS A 295 14.25 16.54 -24.22
CA LYS A 295 13.13 16.54 -25.18
C LYS A 295 11.99 15.63 -24.72
N LEU A 296 12.30 14.42 -24.25
CA LEU A 296 11.31 13.50 -23.69
C LEU A 296 10.61 14.09 -22.45
N LEU A 297 11.38 14.66 -21.52
CA LEU A 297 10.83 15.21 -20.27
C LEU A 297 9.99 16.49 -20.49
N LYS A 298 10.31 17.28 -21.52
CA LYS A 298 9.55 18.46 -21.95
C LYS A 298 8.47 18.17 -22.99
N TYR A 299 8.25 16.90 -23.34
CA TYR A 299 7.18 16.56 -24.25
C TYR A 299 5.85 16.86 -23.55
N ASP A 300 5.14 17.89 -24.02
CA ASP A 300 3.83 18.30 -23.52
C ASP A 300 2.70 17.90 -24.48
N GLY A 301 3.03 17.14 -25.54
CA GLY A 301 2.07 16.56 -26.46
C GLY A 301 1.21 17.57 -27.22
N ILE A 302 1.74 18.76 -27.47
CA ILE A 302 1.19 19.77 -28.37
C ILE A 302 2.19 19.93 -29.53
N SER A 303 1.80 19.41 -30.69
CA SER A 303 2.31 19.79 -32.00
C SER A 303 1.11 20.07 -32.87
#